data_AF-A0AAU7MHN7-F1
#
_entry.id   AF-A0AAU7MHN7-F1
#
_cell.length_a   1.000
_cell.length_b   1.000
_cell.length_c   1.000
_cell.angle_alpha   90.00
_cell.angle_beta   90.00
_cell.angle_gamma   90.00
#
_symmetry.space_group_name_H-M   'P 1'
#
loop_
_entity.id
_entity.type
_entity.pdbx_description
1 polymer ?
#
loop_
_entity_poly.entity_id
_entity_poly.type
_entity_poly.pdbx_seq_one_letter_code
_entity_poly.pdbx_strand_id
1 'polypeptide(L)'
;MQKTPLPTQTAISLGELMCTVTRDWLWQPAEQWVRERNPGSFLHCRVGSGQATYHRYDSRDRQHVITYGARMIAAKHQPETASGWLSGREIRKRGYFGGELSTLNLLAHTCCHEFAHLLQQSAGQRYWGSVHNRHFYTILDELHESGAAQTTRKALAERAREQDLTLPDTPFEPVDTRQQMAHWQVGDTVRFGTGRRELHGQIIRVNRKTCTVDGIGHSKGVRYRVPVQMLSPLTPPR
;
A
#
# COMPACT_ATOMS: atom_id res chain seq x y z
N MET A 1 -14.40 7.22 -17.74
CA MET A 1 -14.67 5.76 -17.63
C MET A 1 -15.05 5.45 -16.19
N GLN A 2 -16.25 4.91 -15.97
CA GLN A 2 -16.65 4.41 -14.65
C GLN A 2 -15.71 3.27 -14.26
N LYS A 3 -14.98 3.45 -13.16
CA LYS A 3 -13.98 2.48 -12.69
C LYS A 3 -14.67 1.47 -11.79
N THR A 4 -14.76 0.24 -12.26
CA THR A 4 -15.22 -0.86 -11.43
C THR A 4 -14.19 -1.10 -10.32
N PRO A 5 -14.56 -0.96 -9.04
CA PRO A 5 -13.66 -1.27 -7.95
C PRO A 5 -13.25 -2.75 -8.02
N LEU A 6 -11.99 -3.05 -7.68
CA LEU A 6 -11.50 -4.43 -7.64
C LEU A 6 -12.45 -5.26 -6.74
N PRO A 7 -13.00 -6.39 -7.23
CA PRO A 7 -13.85 -7.24 -6.43
C PRO A 7 -13.14 -7.67 -5.14
N THR A 8 -13.89 -7.72 -4.03
CA THR A 8 -13.29 -8.05 -2.72
C THR A 8 -12.61 -9.41 -2.74
N GLN A 9 -13.21 -10.40 -3.42
CA GLN A 9 -12.61 -11.73 -3.55
C GLN A 9 -11.28 -11.68 -4.31
N THR A 10 -11.20 -10.94 -5.41
CA THR A 10 -9.94 -10.76 -6.17
C THR A 10 -8.87 -10.10 -5.30
N ALA A 11 -9.23 -9.09 -4.49
CA ALA A 11 -8.30 -8.47 -3.56
C ALA A 11 -7.77 -9.43 -2.49
N ILE A 12 -8.63 -10.34 -2.00
CA ILE A 12 -8.25 -11.39 -1.05
C ILE A 12 -7.29 -12.39 -1.71
N SER A 13 -7.63 -12.91 -2.90
CA SER A 13 -6.78 -13.86 -3.63
C SER A 13 -5.41 -13.28 -3.98
N LEU A 14 -5.34 -12.00 -4.38
CA LEU A 14 -4.07 -11.31 -4.57
C LEU A 14 -3.30 -11.16 -3.25
N GLY A 15 -3.99 -10.97 -2.12
CA GLY A 15 -3.35 -10.94 -0.80
C GLY A 15 -2.78 -12.30 -0.39
N GLU A 16 -3.49 -13.39 -0.68
CA GLU A 16 -3.02 -14.76 -0.46
C GLU A 16 -1.80 -15.04 -1.33
N LEU A 17 -1.82 -14.58 -2.57
CA LEU A 17 -0.67 -14.64 -3.46
C LEU A 17 0.53 -13.86 -2.90
N MET A 18 0.33 -12.64 -2.40
CA MET A 18 1.40 -11.88 -1.73
C MET A 18 1.95 -12.63 -0.50
N CYS A 19 1.09 -13.30 0.28
CA CYS A 19 1.52 -14.13 1.40
C CYS A 19 2.44 -15.25 0.94
N THR A 20 2.04 -15.99 -0.10
CA THR A 20 2.81 -17.10 -0.67
C THR A 20 4.14 -16.62 -1.23
N VAL A 21 4.14 -15.58 -2.07
CA VAL A 21 5.39 -15.08 -2.66
C VAL A 21 6.36 -14.56 -1.59
N THR A 22 5.86 -13.90 -0.55
CA THR A 22 6.71 -13.45 0.57
C THR A 22 7.35 -14.63 1.30
N ARG A 23 6.61 -15.73 1.51
CA ARG A 23 7.16 -16.92 2.16
C ARG A 23 8.23 -17.59 1.29
N ASP A 24 7.93 -17.81 0.03
CA ASP A 24 8.75 -18.65 -0.84
C ASP A 24 9.99 -17.91 -1.37
N TRP A 25 9.86 -16.62 -1.67
CA TRP A 25 10.90 -15.86 -2.39
C TRP A 25 11.65 -14.84 -1.53
N LEU A 26 11.14 -14.49 -0.35
CA LEU A 26 11.81 -13.59 0.59
C LEU A 26 12.21 -14.31 1.87
N TRP A 27 11.28 -15.01 2.52
CA TRP A 27 11.57 -15.70 3.77
C TRP A 27 12.45 -16.94 3.61
N GLN A 28 12.08 -17.88 2.74
CA GLN A 28 12.81 -19.13 2.61
C GLN A 28 14.32 -18.93 2.36
N PRO A 29 14.77 -17.99 1.48
CA PRO A 29 16.20 -17.71 1.31
C PRO A 29 16.87 -17.06 2.54
N ALA A 30 16.12 -16.29 3.35
CA ALA A 30 16.65 -15.55 4.49
C ALA A 30 16.46 -16.27 5.84
N GLU A 31 15.71 -17.37 5.86
CA GLU A 31 15.27 -18.05 7.08
C GLU A 31 16.44 -18.44 7.97
N GLN A 32 17.49 -19.03 7.39
CA GLN A 32 18.69 -19.41 8.14
C GLN A 32 19.33 -18.20 8.81
N TRP A 33 19.55 -17.12 8.05
CA TRP A 33 20.15 -15.88 8.58
C TRP A 33 19.33 -15.27 9.72
N VAL A 34 18.00 -15.33 9.63
CA VAL A 34 17.09 -14.87 10.68
C VAL A 34 17.19 -15.77 11.91
N ARG A 35 17.18 -17.09 11.73
CA ARG A 35 17.21 -18.08 12.81
C ARG A 35 18.56 -18.12 13.54
N GLU A 36 19.66 -17.82 12.88
CA GLU A 36 20.97 -17.65 13.52
C GLU A 36 20.97 -16.51 14.54
N ARG A 37 20.19 -15.44 14.29
CA ARG A 37 20.04 -14.29 15.20
C ARG A 37 18.94 -14.50 16.23
N ASN A 38 17.82 -15.09 15.79
CA ASN A 38 16.65 -15.35 16.62
C ASN A 38 16.22 -16.82 16.46
N PRO A 39 16.82 -17.73 17.23
CA PRO A 39 16.51 -19.16 17.13
C PRO A 39 15.03 -19.45 17.32
N GLY A 40 14.48 -20.30 16.45
CA GLY A 40 13.05 -20.66 16.47
C GLY A 40 12.12 -19.63 15.84
N SER A 41 12.63 -18.54 15.25
CA SER A 41 11.80 -17.60 14.50
C SER A 41 11.16 -18.25 13.28
N PHE A 42 9.90 -17.91 13.05
CA PHE A 42 9.14 -18.31 11.85
C PHE A 42 8.25 -17.18 11.35
N LEU A 43 7.90 -17.23 10.06
CA LEU A 43 7.03 -16.25 9.40
C LEU A 43 5.62 -16.79 9.20
N HIS A 44 4.63 -16.02 9.64
CA HIS A 44 3.22 -16.19 9.28
C HIS A 44 2.72 -14.99 8.47
N CYS A 45 2.35 -15.23 7.21
CA CYS A 45 1.69 -14.22 6.36
C CYS A 45 0.18 -14.47 6.34
N ARG A 46 -0.60 -13.39 6.41
CA ARG A 46 -2.07 -13.46 6.32
C ARG A 46 -2.69 -12.28 5.60
N VAL A 47 -3.94 -12.45 5.17
CA VAL A 47 -4.75 -11.37 4.58
C VAL A 47 -5.68 -10.78 5.63
N GLY A 48 -5.69 -9.44 5.74
CA GLY A 48 -6.64 -8.70 6.56
C GLY A 48 -7.70 -8.01 5.69
N SER A 49 -8.89 -7.76 6.23
CA SER A 49 -9.98 -7.08 5.50
C SER A 49 -9.79 -5.56 5.34
N GLY A 50 -8.82 -4.97 6.06
CA GLY A 50 -8.59 -3.53 6.15
C GLY A 50 -7.59 -2.97 5.14
N GLN A 51 -7.22 -1.70 5.33
CA GLN A 51 -6.10 -1.04 4.63
C GLN A 51 -4.77 -1.19 5.38
N ALA A 52 -4.80 -1.64 6.63
CA ALA A 52 -3.59 -1.83 7.41
C ALA A 52 -2.78 -3.00 6.84
N THR A 53 -1.57 -2.68 6.37
CA THR A 53 -0.53 -3.62 6.01
C THR A 53 0.65 -3.33 6.91
N TYR A 54 1.14 -4.36 7.61
CA TYR A 54 2.21 -4.19 8.59
C TYR A 54 2.85 -5.51 8.99
N HIS A 55 4.10 -5.42 9.41
CA HIS A 55 4.82 -6.43 10.18
C HIS A 55 4.70 -6.20 11.70
N ARG A 56 4.36 -7.26 12.44
CA ARG A 56 4.47 -7.37 13.91
C ARG A 56 5.36 -8.55 14.28
N TYR A 57 6.01 -8.46 15.43
CA TYR A 57 6.73 -9.58 16.04
C TYR A 57 6.10 -9.95 17.37
N ASP A 58 5.81 -11.24 17.55
CA ASP A 58 5.33 -11.81 18.80
C ASP A 58 6.49 -12.49 19.52
N SER A 59 6.96 -11.89 20.62
CA SER A 59 8.13 -12.39 21.34
C SER A 59 7.87 -13.68 22.10
N ARG A 60 6.60 -14.00 22.42
CA ARG A 60 6.24 -15.21 23.16
C ARG A 60 6.39 -16.44 22.28
N ASP A 61 5.86 -16.34 21.06
CA ASP A 61 5.88 -17.43 20.08
C ASP A 61 7.07 -17.31 19.11
N ARG A 62 7.90 -16.26 19.24
CA ARG A 62 8.98 -15.90 18.30
C ARG A 62 8.46 -15.79 16.85
N GLN A 63 7.22 -15.35 16.71
CA GLN A 63 6.52 -15.34 15.43
C GLN A 63 6.60 -13.96 14.78
N HIS A 64 7.05 -13.91 13.54
CA HIS A 64 6.85 -12.74 12.68
C HIS A 64 5.49 -12.87 11.98
N VAL A 65 4.67 -11.83 12.04
CA VAL A 65 3.40 -11.77 11.31
C VAL A 65 3.41 -10.60 10.34
N ILE A 66 3.23 -10.90 9.05
CA ILE A 66 2.96 -9.89 8.02
C ILE A 66 1.49 -9.99 7.63
N THR A 67 0.75 -8.90 7.82
CA THR A 67 -0.64 -8.80 7.37
C THR A 67 -0.71 -7.95 6.11
N TYR A 68 -1.29 -8.48 5.03
CA TYR A 68 -1.60 -7.72 3.81
C TYR A 68 -3.08 -7.33 3.79
N GLY A 69 -3.37 -6.03 3.71
CA GLY A 69 -4.75 -5.53 3.70
C GLY A 69 -5.44 -5.63 2.34
N ALA A 70 -6.57 -6.33 2.25
CA ALA A 70 -7.36 -6.43 1.02
C ALA A 70 -7.83 -5.06 0.49
N ARG A 71 -8.21 -4.11 1.37
CA ARG A 71 -8.56 -2.74 0.93
C ARG A 71 -7.33 -1.93 0.51
N MET A 72 -6.14 -2.28 1.02
CA MET A 72 -4.89 -1.68 0.54
C MET A 72 -4.58 -2.16 -0.88
N ILE A 73 -4.74 -3.46 -1.14
CA ILE A 73 -4.56 -4.05 -2.48
C ILE A 73 -5.53 -3.42 -3.48
N ALA A 74 -6.83 -3.36 -3.13
CA ALA A 74 -7.84 -2.74 -3.98
C ALA A 74 -7.53 -1.26 -4.28
N ALA A 75 -6.98 -0.52 -3.30
CA ALA A 75 -6.59 0.87 -3.52
C ALA A 75 -5.38 0.99 -4.45
N LYS A 76 -4.36 0.13 -4.33
CA LYS A 76 -3.19 0.14 -5.22
C LYS A 76 -3.50 -0.21 -6.68
N HIS A 77 -4.67 -0.80 -6.97
CA HIS A 77 -5.17 -0.99 -8.34
C HIS A 77 -5.72 0.29 -8.96
N GLN A 78 -5.85 1.38 -8.19
CA GLN A 78 -6.34 2.67 -8.67
C GLN A 78 -5.17 3.65 -8.80
N PRO A 79 -4.75 4.01 -10.03
CA PRO A 79 -3.63 4.93 -10.28
C PRO A 79 -3.75 6.26 -9.53
N GLU A 80 -4.98 6.72 -9.29
CA GLU A 80 -5.26 8.01 -8.63
C GLU A 80 -4.84 8.00 -7.16
N THR A 81 -4.92 6.85 -6.50
CA THR A 81 -4.55 6.74 -5.09
C THR A 81 -3.08 6.34 -4.94
N ALA A 82 -2.46 5.79 -5.98
CA ALA A 82 -1.11 5.25 -5.98
C ALA A 82 -0.05 6.24 -5.46
N SER A 83 -0.15 7.52 -5.85
CA SER A 83 0.79 8.59 -5.45
C SER A 83 0.71 8.94 -3.96
N GLY A 84 -0.42 8.66 -3.30
CA GLY A 84 -0.63 8.87 -1.87
C GLY A 84 0.09 7.87 -0.98
N TRP A 85 0.42 6.69 -1.50
CA TRP A 85 1.04 5.60 -0.72
C TRP A 85 2.53 5.83 -0.49
N LEU A 86 3.03 5.38 0.66
CA LEU A 86 4.46 5.41 0.95
C LEU A 86 5.26 4.62 -0.09
N SER A 87 4.80 3.42 -0.45
CA SER A 87 5.41 2.57 -1.48
C SER A 87 5.59 3.31 -2.81
N GLY A 88 4.60 4.09 -3.25
CA GLY A 88 4.70 4.84 -4.51
C GLY A 88 5.75 5.94 -4.45
N ARG A 89 5.89 6.61 -3.30
CA ARG A 89 6.95 7.61 -3.08
C ARG A 89 8.33 6.97 -3.00
N GLU A 90 8.44 5.83 -2.33
CA GLU A 90 9.71 5.09 -2.19
C GLU A 90 10.21 4.61 -3.55
N ILE A 91 9.33 3.97 -4.34
CA ILE A 91 9.64 3.54 -5.71
C ILE A 91 10.24 4.69 -6.54
N ARG A 92 9.55 5.83 -6.58
CA ARG A 92 10.00 6.98 -7.37
C ARG A 92 11.26 7.63 -6.83
N LYS A 93 11.31 7.88 -5.52
CA LYS A 93 12.41 8.64 -4.91
C LYS A 93 13.72 7.86 -4.92
N ARG A 94 13.65 6.53 -4.79
CA ARG A 94 14.83 5.65 -4.73
C ARG A 94 15.13 4.95 -6.06
N GLY A 95 14.30 5.15 -7.07
CA GLY A 95 14.50 4.54 -8.40
C GLY A 95 14.25 3.02 -8.43
N TYR A 96 13.59 2.46 -7.40
CA TYR A 96 13.24 1.04 -7.39
C TYR A 96 12.37 0.68 -8.59
N PHE A 97 12.60 -0.48 -9.20
CA PHE A 97 11.92 -0.88 -10.44
C PHE A 97 11.97 0.21 -11.54
N GLY A 98 13.09 0.94 -11.65
CA GLY A 98 13.24 2.05 -12.60
C GLY A 98 12.43 3.31 -12.23
N GLY A 99 11.86 3.36 -11.03
CA GLY A 99 10.97 4.45 -10.61
C GLY A 99 9.54 4.34 -11.17
N GLU A 100 9.22 3.25 -11.85
CA GLU A 100 7.93 3.07 -12.53
C GLU A 100 6.84 2.60 -11.56
N LEU A 101 5.68 3.28 -11.62
CA LEU A 101 4.50 2.87 -10.88
C LEU A 101 3.62 2.00 -11.76
N SER A 102 3.41 0.76 -11.32
CA SER A 102 2.36 -0.14 -11.80
C SER A 102 1.76 -0.86 -10.60
N THR A 103 0.59 -1.49 -10.76
CA THR A 103 -0.02 -2.26 -9.67
C THR A 103 0.93 -3.37 -9.22
N LEU A 104 1.53 -4.09 -10.18
CA LEU A 104 2.54 -5.12 -9.92
C LEU A 104 3.72 -4.57 -9.10
N ASN A 105 4.33 -3.45 -9.52
CA ASN A 105 5.47 -2.87 -8.81
C ASN A 105 5.09 -2.41 -7.40
N LEU A 106 3.89 -1.83 -7.23
CA LEU A 106 3.39 -1.40 -5.93
C LEU A 106 3.18 -2.56 -4.96
N LEU A 107 2.65 -3.71 -5.43
CA LEU A 107 2.47 -4.90 -4.58
C LEU A 107 3.81 -5.59 -4.29
N ALA A 108 4.67 -5.76 -5.30
CA ALA A 108 6.01 -6.33 -5.10
C ALA A 108 6.84 -5.53 -4.10
N HIS A 109 6.85 -4.20 -4.23
CA HIS A 109 7.51 -3.32 -3.27
C HIS A 109 6.90 -3.43 -1.87
N THR A 110 5.58 -3.62 -1.76
CA THR A 110 4.92 -3.78 -0.46
C THR A 110 5.38 -5.06 0.23
N CYS A 111 5.55 -6.16 -0.50
CA CYS A 111 6.14 -7.38 0.07
C CYS A 111 7.55 -7.13 0.61
N CYS A 112 8.40 -6.47 -0.18
CA CYS A 112 9.77 -6.14 0.22
C CYS A 112 9.81 -5.20 1.43
N HIS A 113 8.91 -4.21 1.48
CA HIS A 113 8.82 -3.24 2.57
C HIS A 113 8.47 -3.90 3.91
N GLU A 114 7.44 -4.75 3.94
CA GLU A 114 7.07 -5.46 5.16
C GLU A 114 8.13 -6.49 5.56
N PHE A 115 8.78 -7.12 4.58
CA PHE A 115 9.88 -8.03 4.84
C PHE A 115 11.13 -7.31 5.39
N ALA A 116 11.42 -6.10 4.92
CA ALA A 116 12.50 -5.29 5.46
C ALA A 116 12.24 -4.94 6.95
N HIS A 117 10.98 -4.73 7.35
CA HIS A 117 10.63 -4.59 8.77
C HIS A 117 10.87 -5.87 9.59
N LEU A 118 10.69 -7.05 8.98
CA LEU A 118 11.04 -8.32 9.60
C LEU A 118 12.55 -8.42 9.82
N LEU A 119 13.36 -8.18 8.78
CA LEU A 119 14.81 -8.24 8.88
C LEU A 119 15.36 -7.20 9.87
N GLN A 120 14.82 -5.98 9.84
CA GLN A 120 15.14 -4.91 10.78
C GLN A 120 14.84 -5.32 12.24
N GLN A 121 13.68 -5.95 12.48
CA GLN A 121 13.33 -6.48 13.80
C GLN A 121 14.31 -7.56 14.22
N SER A 122 14.64 -8.48 13.31
CA SER A 122 15.56 -9.58 13.59
C SER A 122 16.99 -9.11 13.88
N ALA A 123 17.40 -7.97 13.31
CA ALA A 123 18.67 -7.31 13.60
C ALA A 123 18.66 -6.47 14.89
N GLY A 124 17.52 -6.35 15.59
CA GLY A 124 17.38 -5.49 16.77
C GLY A 124 17.41 -3.99 16.46
N GLN A 125 17.22 -3.60 15.19
CA GLN A 125 17.36 -2.21 14.71
C GLN A 125 16.02 -1.51 14.49
N ARG A 126 14.94 -2.03 15.09
CA ARG A 126 13.60 -1.42 15.06
C ARG A 126 13.36 -0.68 16.37
N TYR A 127 13.20 0.64 16.30
CA TYR A 127 13.04 1.51 17.47
C TYR A 127 11.64 2.12 17.54
N TRP A 128 11.16 2.34 18.76
CA TRP A 128 9.88 3.02 19.00
C TRP A 128 9.91 4.43 18.40
N GLY A 129 8.86 4.81 17.68
CA GLY A 129 8.77 6.09 16.98
C GLY A 129 9.63 6.23 15.71
N SER A 130 10.48 5.25 15.38
CA SER A 130 11.41 5.35 14.24
C SER A 130 11.56 4.01 13.49
N VAL A 131 10.47 3.57 12.86
CA VAL A 131 10.43 2.30 12.11
C VAL A 131 11.06 2.38 10.72
N HIS A 132 11.04 3.54 10.05
CA HIS A 132 11.69 3.78 8.75
C HIS A 132 13.02 4.53 8.93
N ASN A 133 13.93 3.96 9.72
CA ASN A 133 15.25 4.55 10.00
C ASN A 133 16.29 4.21 8.90
N ARG A 134 17.54 4.65 9.08
CA ARG A 134 18.64 4.37 8.13
C ARG A 134 18.80 2.87 7.88
N HIS A 135 18.78 2.05 8.92
CA HIS A 135 18.98 0.61 8.81
C HIS A 135 17.84 -0.07 8.03
N PHE A 136 16.59 0.34 8.27
CA PHE A 136 15.44 -0.11 7.46
C PHE A 136 15.68 0.15 5.97
N TYR A 137 16.11 1.37 5.63
CA TYR A 137 16.34 1.72 4.24
C TYR A 137 17.54 1.02 3.62
N THR A 138 18.60 0.77 4.38
CA THR A 138 19.73 -0.06 3.92
C THR A 138 19.26 -1.46 3.55
N ILE A 139 18.48 -2.13 4.40
CA ILE A 139 17.91 -3.44 4.09
C ILE A 139 17.02 -3.37 2.84
N LEU A 140 16.16 -2.34 2.75
CA LEU A 140 15.26 -2.20 1.61
C LEU A 140 16.03 -1.95 0.31
N ASP A 141 17.09 -1.15 0.33
CA ASP A 141 17.99 -0.93 -0.81
C ASP A 141 18.67 -2.25 -1.21
N GLU A 142 19.22 -3.01 -0.26
CA GLU A 142 19.85 -4.32 -0.51
C GLU A 142 18.89 -5.34 -1.13
N LEU A 143 17.62 -5.37 -0.72
CA LEU A 143 16.60 -6.23 -1.34
C LEU A 143 16.37 -5.90 -2.82
N HIS A 144 16.51 -4.62 -3.21
CA HIS A 144 16.41 -4.20 -4.60
C HIS A 144 17.70 -4.47 -5.37
N GLU A 145 18.85 -4.11 -4.81
CA GLU A 145 20.17 -4.25 -5.44
C GLU A 145 20.57 -5.71 -5.65
N SER A 146 20.24 -6.60 -4.71
CA SER A 146 20.49 -8.05 -4.82
C SER A 146 19.57 -8.77 -5.80
N GLY A 147 18.53 -8.10 -6.31
CA GLY A 147 17.53 -8.68 -7.19
C GLY A 147 16.40 -9.43 -6.49
N ALA A 148 16.39 -9.55 -5.15
CA ALA A 148 15.30 -10.19 -4.40
C ALA A 148 13.94 -9.52 -4.68
N ALA A 149 13.90 -8.19 -4.81
CA ALA A 149 12.71 -7.46 -5.18
C ALA A 149 12.24 -7.77 -6.61
N GLN A 150 13.17 -7.93 -7.55
CA GLN A 150 12.85 -8.28 -8.93
C GLN A 150 12.33 -9.72 -9.04
N THR A 151 12.92 -10.65 -8.29
CA THR A 151 12.45 -12.03 -8.19
C THR A 151 11.04 -12.09 -7.58
N THR A 152 10.79 -11.33 -6.51
CA THR A 152 9.47 -11.17 -5.90
C THR A 152 8.44 -10.64 -6.91
N ARG A 153 8.81 -9.61 -7.68
CA ARG A 153 7.97 -9.03 -8.73
C ARG A 153 7.65 -10.08 -9.81
N LYS A 154 8.64 -10.83 -10.29
CA LYS A 154 8.48 -11.87 -11.30
C LYS A 154 7.55 -12.98 -10.81
N ALA A 155 7.79 -13.48 -9.59
CA ALA A 155 6.96 -14.51 -8.98
C ALA A 155 5.50 -14.07 -8.81
N LEU A 156 5.25 -12.83 -8.39
CA LEU A 156 3.88 -12.28 -8.32
C LEU A 156 3.20 -12.32 -9.69
N ALA A 157 3.88 -11.88 -10.74
CA ALA A 157 3.31 -11.86 -12.10
C ALA A 157 3.01 -13.27 -12.64
N GLU A 158 3.95 -14.19 -12.47
CA GLU A 158 3.82 -15.58 -12.94
C GLU A 158 2.69 -16.31 -12.22
N ARG A 159 2.67 -16.25 -10.89
CA ARG A 159 1.64 -16.92 -10.08
C ARG A 159 0.26 -16.28 -10.22
N ALA A 160 0.18 -14.96 -10.42
CA ALA A 160 -1.09 -14.32 -10.74
C ALA A 160 -1.65 -14.86 -12.07
N ARG A 161 -0.80 -15.01 -13.08
CA ARG A 161 -1.19 -15.59 -14.37
C ARG A 161 -1.62 -17.05 -14.25
N GLU A 162 -0.91 -17.85 -13.45
CA GLU A 162 -1.28 -19.26 -13.19
C GLU A 162 -2.65 -19.41 -12.49
N GLN A 163 -3.09 -18.39 -11.75
CA GLN A 163 -4.36 -18.38 -11.01
C GLN A 163 -5.45 -17.55 -11.71
N ASP A 164 -5.23 -17.14 -12.96
CA ASP A 164 -6.12 -16.26 -13.73
C ASP A 164 -6.49 -14.95 -12.98
N LEU A 165 -5.59 -14.46 -12.14
CA LEU A 165 -5.74 -13.19 -11.42
C LEU A 165 -5.17 -12.05 -12.27
N THR A 166 -6.02 -11.06 -12.58
CA THR A 166 -5.58 -9.84 -13.25
C THR A 166 -4.69 -9.02 -12.32
N LEU A 167 -3.39 -8.96 -12.62
CA LEU A 167 -2.42 -8.11 -11.94
C LEU A 167 -1.74 -7.19 -12.97
N PRO A 168 -2.21 -5.94 -13.14
CA PRO A 168 -1.66 -5.04 -14.15
C PRO A 168 -0.20 -4.68 -13.91
N ASP A 169 0.63 -4.85 -14.93
CA ASP A 169 2.05 -4.48 -14.95
C ASP A 169 2.31 -3.20 -15.74
N THR A 170 1.32 -2.73 -16.50
CA THR A 170 1.39 -1.49 -17.28
C THR A 170 1.71 -0.30 -16.38
N PRO A 171 2.78 0.46 -16.67
CA PRO A 171 3.11 1.67 -15.95
C PRO A 171 1.99 2.72 -16.08
N PHE A 172 1.82 3.50 -15.03
CA PHE A 172 0.96 4.66 -15.01
C PHE A 172 1.67 5.85 -14.36
N GLU A 173 1.33 7.04 -14.84
CA GLU A 173 1.82 8.26 -14.22
C GLU A 173 1.07 8.55 -12.91
N PRO A 174 1.77 8.84 -11.80
CA PRO A 174 1.13 9.26 -10.57
C PRO A 174 0.43 10.59 -10.79
N VAL A 175 -0.80 10.67 -10.29
CA VAL A 175 -1.53 11.93 -10.34
C VAL A 175 -0.87 12.96 -9.43
N ASP A 176 -0.53 14.13 -9.99
CA ASP A 176 0.07 15.23 -9.24
C ASP A 176 -0.95 15.81 -8.25
N THR A 177 -0.76 15.43 -6.99
CA THR A 177 -1.61 15.85 -5.88
C THR A 177 -1.53 17.37 -5.66
N ARG A 178 -0.41 18.03 -6.00
CA ARG A 178 -0.28 19.50 -5.86
C ARG A 178 -1.14 20.24 -6.88
N GLN A 179 -1.14 19.76 -8.12
CA GLN A 179 -2.04 20.30 -9.13
C GLN A 179 -3.49 20.05 -8.74
N GLN A 180 -3.86 18.83 -8.32
CA GLN A 180 -5.23 18.56 -7.86
C GLN A 180 -5.65 19.42 -6.66
N MET A 181 -4.72 19.67 -5.73
CA MET A 181 -4.96 20.56 -4.59
C MET A 181 -5.31 21.98 -5.01
N ALA A 182 -4.68 22.51 -6.06
CA ALA A 182 -4.92 23.88 -6.53
C ALA A 182 -6.36 24.08 -7.01
N HIS A 183 -7.11 23.01 -7.29
CA HIS A 183 -8.49 23.04 -7.75
C HIS A 183 -9.52 23.08 -6.60
N TRP A 184 -9.07 22.98 -5.34
CA TRP A 184 -9.97 22.88 -4.18
C TRP A 184 -9.81 24.05 -3.22
N GLN A 185 -10.92 24.66 -2.85
CA GLN A 185 -11.01 25.76 -1.89
C GLN A 185 -12.09 25.50 -0.83
N VAL A 186 -12.01 26.25 0.27
CA VAL A 186 -13.08 26.25 1.28
C VAL A 186 -14.36 26.76 0.65
N GLY A 187 -15.46 26.05 0.86
CA GLY A 187 -16.77 26.34 0.27
C GLY A 187 -17.14 25.42 -0.90
N ASP A 188 -16.19 24.70 -1.52
CA ASP A 188 -16.51 23.80 -2.62
C ASP A 188 -17.38 22.62 -2.15
N THR A 189 -18.40 22.30 -2.94
CA THR A 189 -19.27 21.14 -2.71
C THR A 189 -18.73 19.92 -3.44
N VAL A 190 -18.48 18.87 -2.69
CA VAL A 190 -17.76 17.68 -3.15
C VAL A 190 -18.55 16.40 -2.86
N ARG A 191 -18.29 15.39 -3.68
CA ARG A 191 -18.59 13.98 -3.41
C ARG A 191 -17.29 13.20 -3.20
N PHE A 192 -17.35 12.18 -2.36
CA PHE A 192 -16.22 11.31 -2.06
C PHE A 192 -16.71 9.94 -1.53
N GLY A 193 -15.87 8.92 -1.64
CA GLY A 193 -16.27 7.53 -1.41
C GLY A 193 -16.63 6.81 -2.70
N THR A 194 -17.09 5.56 -2.61
CA THR A 194 -17.38 4.73 -3.79
C THR A 194 -18.67 3.94 -3.63
N GLY A 195 -19.42 3.81 -4.74
CA GLY A 195 -20.64 3.01 -4.81
C GLY A 195 -21.71 3.44 -3.80
N ARG A 196 -22.25 2.47 -3.05
CA ARG A 196 -23.30 2.71 -2.03
C ARG A 196 -22.83 3.53 -0.82
N ARG A 197 -21.54 3.86 -0.74
CA ARG A 197 -20.94 4.69 0.33
C ARG A 197 -20.40 6.01 -0.20
N GLU A 198 -20.87 6.47 -1.36
CA GLU A 198 -20.63 7.84 -1.80
C GLU A 198 -21.29 8.81 -0.80
N LEU A 199 -20.51 9.78 -0.35
CA LEU A 199 -20.88 10.80 0.62
C LEU A 199 -20.67 12.16 -0.01
N HIS A 200 -21.51 13.10 0.38
CA HIS A 200 -21.45 14.48 -0.08
C HIS A 200 -21.09 15.40 1.07
N GLY A 201 -20.46 16.54 0.76
CA GLY A 201 -20.20 17.56 1.75
C GLY A 201 -19.62 18.84 1.17
N GLN A 202 -19.35 19.80 2.05
CA GLN A 202 -18.69 21.06 1.71
C GLN A 202 -17.30 21.10 2.34
N ILE A 203 -16.30 21.55 1.59
CA ILE A 203 -14.94 21.71 2.12
C ILE A 203 -14.94 22.87 3.14
N ILE A 204 -14.54 22.58 4.36
CA ILE A 204 -14.38 23.58 5.43
C ILE A 204 -12.91 23.86 5.78
N ARG A 205 -11.98 23.03 5.32
CA ARG A 205 -10.53 23.24 5.48
C ARG A 205 -9.74 22.49 4.42
N VAL A 206 -8.75 23.15 3.80
CA VAL A 206 -7.79 22.53 2.89
C VAL A 206 -6.45 22.36 3.62
N ASN A 207 -5.87 21.15 3.59
CA ASN A 207 -4.52 20.88 4.09
C ASN A 207 -3.66 20.29 2.96
N ARG A 208 -2.34 20.21 3.17
CA ARG A 208 -1.34 19.73 2.18
C ARG A 208 -1.59 18.37 1.53
N LYS A 209 -2.48 17.53 2.07
CA LYS A 209 -2.80 16.19 1.52
C LYS A 209 -4.29 15.83 1.60
N THR A 210 -5.08 16.60 2.34
CA THR A 210 -6.46 16.22 2.70
C THR A 210 -7.32 17.46 2.87
N CYS A 211 -8.58 17.38 2.48
CA CYS A 211 -9.60 18.37 2.85
C CYS A 211 -10.41 17.85 4.04
N THR A 212 -10.78 18.75 4.95
CA THR A 212 -11.85 18.50 5.92
C THR A 212 -13.15 18.87 5.25
N VAL A 213 -14.05 17.91 5.16
CA VAL A 213 -15.35 18.04 4.51
C VAL A 213 -16.44 17.91 5.57
N ASP A 214 -17.31 18.91 5.67
CA ASP A 214 -18.51 18.84 6.49
C ASP A 214 -19.62 18.16 5.69
N GLY A 215 -20.16 17.07 6.23
CA GLY A 215 -21.17 16.27 5.53
C GLY A 215 -22.45 17.05 5.27
N ILE A 216 -23.10 16.76 4.15
CA ILE A 216 -24.42 17.30 3.79
C ILE A 216 -25.43 16.18 3.53
N GLY A 217 -26.73 16.48 3.60
CA GLY A 217 -27.78 15.47 3.46
C GLY A 217 -27.72 14.43 4.59
N HIS A 218 -27.62 13.15 4.23
CA HIS A 218 -27.61 12.04 5.20
C HIS A 218 -26.36 11.99 6.11
N SER A 219 -25.30 12.73 5.79
CA SER A 219 -24.07 12.82 6.59
C SER A 219 -23.95 14.14 7.36
N LYS A 220 -25.03 14.94 7.44
CA LYS A 220 -25.00 16.26 8.11
C LYS A 220 -24.54 16.17 9.56
N GLY A 221 -23.59 17.04 9.93
CA GLY A 221 -23.00 17.11 11.27
C GLY A 221 -21.79 16.18 11.47
N VAL A 222 -21.43 15.36 10.48
CA VAL A 222 -20.23 14.53 10.52
C VAL A 222 -19.12 15.19 9.70
N ARG A 223 -17.92 15.24 10.28
CA ARG A 223 -16.72 15.77 9.61
C ARG A 223 -15.83 14.63 9.12
N TYR A 224 -15.42 14.74 7.86
CA TYR A 224 -14.55 13.77 7.22
C TYR A 224 -13.21 14.40 6.86
N ARG A 225 -12.12 13.64 7.02
CA ARG A 225 -10.81 14.01 6.49
C ARG A 225 -10.54 13.18 5.24
N VAL A 226 -10.65 13.82 4.08
CA VAL A 226 -10.67 13.14 2.79
C VAL A 226 -9.39 13.46 2.01
N PRO A 227 -8.62 12.45 1.55
CA PRO A 227 -7.53 12.66 0.60
C PRO A 227 -8.03 13.37 -0.67
N VAL A 228 -7.29 14.35 -1.16
CA VAL A 228 -7.76 15.18 -2.30
C VAL A 228 -8.01 14.38 -3.57
N GLN A 229 -7.35 13.23 -3.73
CA GLN A 229 -7.52 12.32 -4.86
C GLN A 229 -8.87 11.59 -4.85
N MET A 230 -9.57 11.58 -3.71
CA MET A 230 -10.89 10.97 -3.55
C MET A 230 -12.03 11.99 -3.69
N LEU A 231 -11.71 13.27 -3.84
CA LEU A 231 -12.71 14.31 -4.03
C LEU A 231 -13.11 14.39 -5.49
N SER A 232 -14.39 14.63 -5.72
CA SER A 232 -14.94 15.00 -7.02
C SER A 232 -15.99 16.09 -6.82
N PRO A 233 -16.16 17.01 -7.77
CA PRO A 233 -17.15 18.07 -7.62
C PRO A 233 -18.56 17.47 -7.65
N LEU A 234 -19.47 17.96 -6.80
CA LEU A 234 -20.84 17.45 -6.73
C LEU A 234 -21.74 17.95 -7.88
N THR A 235 -21.38 19.04 -8.58
CA THR A 235 -21.91 19.48 -9.91
C THR A 235 -21.04 20.65 -10.45
N PRO A 236 -21.09 21.01 -11.76
CA PRO A 236 -19.91 21.25 -12.58
C PRO A 236 -19.26 22.64 -12.36
N PRO A 237 -17.98 22.81 -12.74
CA PRO A 237 -17.40 24.14 -12.85
C PRO A 237 -18.19 24.94 -13.88
N ARG A 238 -18.58 26.17 -13.53
CA ARG A 238 -19.06 27.17 -14.48
C ARG A 238 -17.93 27.61 -15.41
#